data_AF-A0A246FB17-F1
#
_entry.id   AF-A0A246FB17-F1
#
_cell.length_a   1.000
_cell.length_b   1.000
_cell.length_c   1.000
_cell.angle_alpha   90.00
_cell.angle_beta   90.00
_cell.angle_gamma   90.00
#
_symmetry.space_group_name_H-M   'P 1'
#
loop_
_entity.id
_entity.type
_entity.pdbx_description
1 polymer ?
#
loop_
_entity_poly.entity_id
_entity_poly.type
_entity_poly.pdbx_seq_one_letter_code
_entity_poly.pdbx_strand_id
1 'polypeptide(L)' 'MHSTDEAYRITYITLDEVQLHFETQVAVTDEEGGLALHNATTLPEERRVLRELIREAHERQALVA' A
#
# COMPACT_ATOMS: atom_id res chain seq x y z
N MET A 1 -17.26 10.82 21.46
CA MET A 1 -17.26 10.38 20.04
C MET A 1 -15.86 10.57 19.53
N HIS A 2 -15.00 9.56 19.67
CA HIS A 2 -13.71 9.56 18.99
C HIS A 2 -13.99 9.30 17.52
N SER A 3 -13.63 10.25 16.68
CA SER A 3 -13.84 10.15 15.25
C SER A 3 -13.06 8.93 14.74
N THR A 4 -13.75 8.01 14.08
CA THR A 4 -13.15 6.89 13.33
C THR A 4 -12.41 7.39 12.08
N ASP A 5 -11.74 8.54 12.15
CA ASP A 5 -11.53 9.39 10.96
C ASP A 5 -10.24 9.13 10.19
N GLU A 6 -9.22 8.50 10.78
CA GLU A 6 -7.96 8.33 10.05
C GLU A 6 -7.42 6.92 10.19
N ALA A 7 -8.09 6.00 9.50
CA ALA A 7 -7.52 4.70 9.22
C ALA A 7 -6.51 4.83 8.07
N TYR A 8 -5.21 4.77 8.38
CA TYR A 8 -4.17 4.78 7.34
C TYR A 8 -4.16 3.43 6.64
N ARG A 9 -4.22 3.42 5.32
CA ARG A 9 -4.09 2.20 4.52
C ARG A 9 -2.69 2.16 3.91
N ILE A 10 -1.93 1.16 4.32
CA ILE A 10 -0.53 0.98 3.94
C ILE A 10 -0.46 -0.24 3.03
N THR A 11 0.09 -0.10 1.83
CA THR A 11 0.35 -1.25 0.96
C THR A 11 1.85 -1.41 0.75
N TYR A 12 2.40 -2.50 1.28
CA TYR A 12 3.76 -2.94 1.06
C TYR A 12 3.84 -3.63 -0.29
N ILE A 13 4.81 -3.20 -1.10
CA ILE A 13 5.05 -3.76 -2.43
C ILE A 13 6.48 -4.27 -2.46
N THR A 14 6.62 -5.55 -2.73
CA THR A 14 7.92 -6.20 -2.89
C THR A 14 8.02 -6.74 -4.32
N LEU A 15 9.14 -6.47 -4.98
CA LEU A 15 9.48 -7.08 -6.25
C LEU A 15 10.38 -8.27 -5.97
N ASP A 16 9.83 -9.47 -6.09
CA ASP A 16 10.62 -10.70 -6.19
C ASP A 16 11.10 -10.86 -7.65
N GLU A 17 12.01 -11.80 -7.92
CA GLU A 17 12.78 -11.94 -9.18
C GLU A 17 11.97 -11.75 -10.47
N VAL A 18 10.67 -12.08 -10.46
CA VAL A 18 9.77 -11.93 -11.60
C VAL A 18 8.38 -11.37 -11.27
N GLN A 19 8.03 -11.15 -9.99
CA GLN A 19 6.65 -10.83 -9.60
C GLN A 19 6.55 -9.79 -8.48
N LEU A 20 5.57 -8.89 -8.62
CA LEU A 20 5.17 -7.97 -7.56
C LEU A 20 4.23 -8.67 -6.58
N HIS A 21 4.64 -8.68 -5.31
CA HIS A 21 3.83 -9.09 -4.18
C HIS A 21 3.25 -7.87 -3.46
N PHE A 22 2.02 -8.01 -2.97
CA PHE A 22 1.27 -6.91 -2.34
C PHE A 22 0.72 -7.40 -1.01
N GLU A 23 1.05 -6.68 0.05
CA GLU A 23 0.48 -6.86 1.37
C GLU A 23 -0.13 -5.53 1.83
N THR A 24 -1.39 -5.53 2.24
CA THR A 24 -2.05 -4.31 2.72
C THR A 24 -2.38 -4.43 4.20
N GLN A 25 -2.08 -3.38 4.94
CA GLN A 25 -2.45 -3.21 6.34
C GLN A 25 -3.27 -1.94 6.51
N VAL A 26 -4.21 -1.99 7.45
CA VAL A 26 -4.99 -0.83 7.88
C VAL A 26 -4.57 -0.52 9.31
N ALA A 27 -4.03 0.67 9.51
CA ALA A 27 -3.76 1.22 10.83
C ALA A 27 -5.03 1.85 11.36
N VAL A 28 -5.49 1.44 12.54
CA VAL A 28 -6.61 2.05 13.26
C VAL A 28 -6.15 2.48 14.63
N THR A 29 -6.70 3.58 15.14
CA THR A 29 -6.45 3.99 16.52
C THR A 29 -7.06 2.96 17.47
N ASP A 30 -6.27 2.49 18.43
CA ASP A 30 -6.76 1.61 19.49
C ASP A 30 -7.37 2.42 20.67
N GLU A 31 -7.93 1.71 21.65
CA GLU A 31 -8.58 2.32 22.81
C GLU A 31 -7.59 3.05 23.75
N GLU A 32 -6.29 2.77 23.64
CA GLU A 32 -5.22 3.39 24.41
C GLU A 32 -4.59 4.59 23.68
N GLY A 33 -5.09 4.92 22.48
CA GLY A 33 -4.57 5.99 21.62
C GLY A 33 -3.33 5.60 20.81
N GLY A 34 -2.97 4.32 20.80
CA GLY A 34 -1.96 3.74 19.92
C GLY A 34 -2.51 3.45 18.51
N LEU A 35 -1.67 2.87 17.66
CA LEU A 35 -2.04 2.42 16.31
C LEU A 35 -1.95 0.90 16.23
N ALA A 36 -3.07 0.24 16.00
CA ALA A 36 -3.14 -1.18 15.72
C ALA A 36 -3.13 -1.41 14.20
N LEU A 37 -2.28 -2.33 13.73
CA LEU A 37 -2.18 -2.71 12.32
C LEU A 37 -2.96 -4.00 12.07
N HIS A 38 -3.88 -3.97 11.11
CA HIS A 38 -4.65 -5.14 10.69
C HIS A 38 -4.41 -5.46 9.24
N ASN A 39 -4.13 -6.74 8.95
CA ASN A 39 -4.05 -7.22 7.57
C ASN A 39 -5.38 -7.02 6.87
N ALA A 40 -5.32 -6.54 5.64
CA ALA A 40 -6.46 -6.34 4.76
C ALA A 40 -6.14 -6.84 3.35
N THR A 41 -7.18 -7.21 2.63
CA THR A 41 -7.04 -7.61 1.23
C THR A 41 -6.64 -6.41 0.38
N THR A 42 -5.59 -6.54 -0.43
CA THR A 42 -5.30 -5.60 -1.51
C THR A 42 -6.29 -5.85 -2.66
N LEU A 43 -7.11 -4.86 -2.98
CA LEU A 43 -8.13 -5.01 -4.01
C LEU A 43 -7.49 -5.17 -5.40
N PRO A 44 -8.10 -5.92 -6.32
CA PRO A 44 -7.59 -6.06 -7.69
C PRO A 44 -7.34 -4.72 -8.39
N GLU A 45 -8.21 -3.73 -8.19
CA GLU A 45 -8.07 -2.40 -8.79
C GLU A 45 -6.89 -1.63 -8.19
N GLU A 46 -6.71 -1.66 -6.86
CA GLU A 46 -5.54 -1.08 -6.18
C GLU A 46 -4.24 -1.69 -6.74
N ARG A 47 -4.18 -3.02 -6.87
CA ARG A 47 -3.03 -3.72 -7.46
C ARG A 47 -2.73 -3.26 -8.89
N ARG A 48 -3.77 -3.01 -9.69
CA ARG A 48 -3.59 -2.54 -11.07
C ARG A 48 -2.99 -1.13 -11.10
N VAL A 49 -3.56 -0.20 -10.34
CA VAL A 49 -3.07 1.18 -10.27
C VAL A 49 -1.62 1.22 -9.77
N LEU A 50 -1.30 0.44 -8.73
CA LEU A 50 0.06 0.36 -8.20
C LEU A 50 1.06 -0.19 -9.22
N ARG A 51 0.67 -1.20 -10.02
CA ARG A 51 1.52 -1.71 -11.12
C ARG A 51 1.79 -0.65 -12.19
N GLU A 52 0.77 0.13 -12.55
CA GLU A 52 0.90 1.20 -13.53
C GLU A 52 1.87 2.29 -13.02
N LEU A 53 1.75 2.70 -11.76
CA LEU A 53 2.65 3.68 -11.13
C LEU A 53 4.10 3.19 -11.07
N ILE A 54 4.34 1.92 -10.73
CA ILE A 54 5.69 1.33 -10.71
C ILE A 54 6.28 1.29 -12.11
N ARG A 55 5.50 0.90 -13.12
CA ARG A 55 5.94 0.90 -14.52
C ARG A 55 6.32 2.31 -14.98
N GLU A 56 5.49 3.31 -14.71
CA GLU A 56 5.78 4.71 -15.07
C GLU A 56 7.02 5.25 -14.34
N ALA A 57 7.26 4.85 -13.10
CA ALA A 57 8.47 5.22 -12.37
C ALA A 57 9.73 4.62 -13.03
N HIS A 58 9.68 3.35 -13.42
CA HIS A 58 10.77 2.69 -14.13
C HIS A 58 11.05 3.31 -15.50
N GLU A 59 10.00 3.60 -16.29
CA GLU A 59 10.14 4.24 -17.60
C GLU A 59 10.76 5.64 -17.46
N ARG A 60 10.35 6.42 -16.45
CA ARG A 60 10.96 7.72 -16.16
C ARG A 60 12.43 7.61 -15.74
N GLN A 61 12.81 6.60 -14.96
CA GLN A 61 14.21 6.37 -14.62
C GLN A 61 15.05 6.00 -15.84
N ALA A 62 14.50 5.24 -16.80
CA ALA A 62 15.18 4.87 -18.03
C ALA A 62 15.38 6.03 -19.01
N LEU A 63 14.52 7.06 -18.96
CA LEU A 63 14.62 8.28 -19.80
C LEU A 63 15.67 9.29 -19.31
N VAL A 64 16.16 9.13 -18.08
CA VAL A 64 17.16 10.02 -17.44
C VAL A 64 18.55 9.36 -17.38
N ALA A 65 18.67 8.08 -17.76
CA ALA A 65 19.91 7.31 -17.81
C ALA A 65 20.51 7.31 -19.23
#